data_AF-A0A935F8X3-F1
#
_entry.id   AF-A0A935F8X3-F1
#
_cell.length_a   1.000
_cell.length_b   1.000
_cell.length_c   1.000
_cell.angle_alpha   90.00
_cell.angle_beta   90.00
_cell.angle_gamma   90.00
#
_symmetry.space_group_name_H-M   'P 1'
#
loop_
_entity.id
_entity.type
_entity.pdbx_description
1 polymer ?
#
loop_
_entity_poly.entity_id
_entity_poly.type
_entity_poly.pdbx_seq_one_letter_code
_entity_poly.pdbx_strand_id
1 'polypeptide(L)'
;MKSQWKNFNPTVAMVEGRLGFLVSWFQDPVRKLGEGGLAAKLAKSNGVKLYSWEPGRDAEIEHLLKSYDPLHIAVFFCLRPYRGNYTGLSSAEADRVMKKLIAERTRKPGINGKLKTVEQVDSLWKADYPGLENWRTYQHPQNGWPDGLFKQMAEETNMLRDNYMCNSIIELVNKGERVFISMGVSHAPRIEKALKENLE
;
A
#
# COMPACT_ATOMS: atom_id res chain seq x y z
N MET A 1 10.63 -16.95 -12.27
CA MET A 1 9.33 -16.42 -12.74
C MET A 1 8.96 -16.82 -14.18
N LYS A 2 9.80 -16.61 -15.21
CA LYS A 2 9.42 -16.87 -16.63
C LYS A 2 8.98 -18.31 -16.93
N SER A 3 9.69 -19.29 -16.37
CA SER A 3 9.33 -20.71 -16.51
C SER A 3 8.00 -21.02 -15.83
N GLN A 4 7.80 -20.54 -14.59
CA GLN A 4 6.51 -20.70 -13.89
C GLN A 4 5.36 -20.08 -14.68
N TRP A 5 5.54 -18.86 -15.21
CA TRP A 5 4.52 -18.21 -16.04
C TRP A 5 4.14 -19.03 -17.27
N LYS A 6 5.13 -19.52 -18.02
CA LYS A 6 4.89 -20.32 -19.23
C LYS A 6 4.15 -21.61 -18.90
N ASN A 7 4.58 -22.32 -17.86
CA ASN A 7 4.00 -23.60 -17.48
C ASN A 7 2.59 -23.43 -16.91
N PHE A 8 2.34 -22.37 -16.14
CA PHE A 8 1.05 -22.07 -15.55
C PHE A 8 0.04 -21.50 -16.57
N ASN A 9 0.54 -20.83 -17.61
CA ASN A 9 -0.25 -20.24 -18.70
C ASN A 9 -1.42 -19.37 -18.18
N PRO A 10 -1.17 -18.30 -17.41
CA PRO A 10 -2.24 -17.55 -16.73
C PRO A 10 -3.18 -16.84 -17.71
N THR A 11 -4.42 -16.63 -17.28
CA THR A 11 -5.38 -15.74 -17.96
C THR A 11 -5.51 -14.38 -17.28
N VAL A 12 -5.10 -14.32 -16.00
CA VAL A 12 -5.06 -13.10 -15.20
C VAL A 12 -3.74 -13.02 -14.42
N ALA A 13 -3.19 -11.82 -14.33
CA ALA A 13 -2.06 -11.50 -13.47
C ALA A 13 -2.44 -10.43 -12.43
N MET A 14 -1.91 -10.56 -11.22
CA MET A 14 -2.09 -9.59 -10.14
C MET A 14 -0.73 -9.15 -9.58
N VAL A 15 -0.54 -7.85 -9.31
CA VAL A 15 0.71 -7.28 -8.78
C VAL A 15 0.47 -6.31 -7.63
N GLU A 16 1.48 -6.12 -6.78
CA GLU A 16 1.44 -5.16 -5.67
C GLU A 16 1.47 -3.73 -6.19
N GLY A 17 0.78 -2.83 -5.49
CA GLY A 17 0.79 -1.40 -5.79
C GLY A 17 -0.26 -0.99 -6.81
N ARG A 18 -0.52 0.32 -6.84
CA ARG A 18 -1.31 0.93 -7.90
C ARG A 18 -0.47 0.99 -9.18
N LEU A 19 -0.88 0.24 -10.19
CA LEU A 19 -0.57 0.54 -11.59
C LEU A 19 -1.32 1.80 -11.98
N GLY A 20 -0.96 2.93 -11.39
CA GLY A 20 -1.68 4.19 -11.58
C GLY A 20 -1.48 4.68 -13.00
N PHE A 21 -2.32 4.26 -13.96
CA PHE A 21 -2.52 4.81 -15.31
C PHE A 21 -1.27 5.17 -16.14
N LEU A 22 -0.08 4.78 -15.68
CA LEU A 22 1.25 5.21 -16.12
C LEU A 22 2.23 4.04 -15.95
N VAL A 23 1.91 2.91 -16.57
CA VAL A 23 2.94 2.35 -17.44
C VAL A 23 2.93 3.25 -18.67
N SER A 24 3.46 4.48 -18.54
CA SER A 24 3.72 5.31 -19.70
C SER A 24 4.59 4.47 -20.61
N TRP A 25 4.18 4.39 -21.87
CA TRP A 25 4.62 3.43 -22.88
C TRP A 25 6.13 3.36 -23.16
N PHE A 26 6.97 4.14 -22.45
CA PHE A 26 8.37 4.40 -22.79
C PHE A 26 9.40 4.04 -21.71
N GLN A 27 9.05 3.34 -20.62
CA GLN A 27 10.05 2.90 -19.62
C GLN A 27 10.05 1.39 -19.39
N ASP A 28 11.23 0.76 -19.46
CA ASP A 28 11.42 -0.69 -19.24
C ASP A 28 11.10 -1.06 -17.77
N PRO A 29 9.95 -1.71 -17.48
CA PRO A 29 9.43 -1.90 -16.12
C PRO A 29 10.30 -2.83 -15.27
N VAL A 30 11.15 -3.63 -15.90
CA VAL A 30 11.92 -4.71 -15.24
C VAL A 30 13.02 -4.15 -14.35
N ARG A 31 13.57 -2.96 -14.65
CA ARG A 31 14.71 -2.41 -13.91
C ARG A 31 14.32 -1.69 -12.61
N LYS A 32 13.05 -1.32 -12.43
CA LYS A 32 12.56 -0.55 -11.26
C LYS A 32 11.53 -1.27 -10.38
N LEU A 33 10.80 -2.26 -10.91
CA LEU A 33 9.65 -2.86 -10.21
C LEU A 33 9.86 -4.35 -9.84
N GLY A 34 11.08 -4.86 -9.96
CA GLY A 34 11.44 -6.23 -9.58
C GLY A 34 10.53 -7.28 -10.20
N GLU A 35 10.04 -8.20 -9.37
CA GLU A 35 9.16 -9.30 -9.77
C GLU A 35 7.80 -8.82 -10.31
N GLY A 36 7.18 -7.81 -9.69
CA GLY A 36 5.93 -7.22 -10.16
C GLY A 36 6.08 -6.59 -11.56
N GLY A 37 7.22 -5.95 -11.83
CA GLY A 37 7.56 -5.41 -13.15
C GLY A 37 7.69 -6.48 -14.23
N LEU A 38 8.28 -7.63 -13.88
CA LEU A 38 8.39 -8.77 -14.78
C LEU A 38 7.02 -9.41 -15.06
N ALA A 39 6.18 -9.60 -14.03
CA ALA A 39 4.82 -10.11 -14.18
C ALA A 39 3.97 -9.20 -15.08
N ALA A 40 4.04 -7.88 -14.87
CA ALA A 40 3.35 -6.89 -15.70
C ALA A 40 3.81 -6.92 -17.17
N LYS A 41 5.12 -7.07 -17.41
CA LYS A 41 5.68 -7.20 -18.76
C LYS A 41 5.20 -8.47 -19.45
N LEU A 42 5.23 -9.60 -18.76
CA LEU A 42 4.72 -10.88 -19.28
C LEU A 42 3.23 -10.81 -19.58
N ALA A 43 2.44 -10.22 -18.67
CA ALA A 43 1.01 -10.05 -18.86
C ALA A 43 0.71 -9.28 -20.15
N LYS A 44 1.39 -8.14 -20.33
CA LYS A 44 1.28 -7.32 -21.55
C LYS A 44 1.67 -8.10 -22.81
N SER A 45 2.81 -8.79 -22.78
CA SER A 45 3.32 -9.54 -23.94
C SER A 45 2.43 -10.72 -24.34
N ASN A 46 1.67 -11.28 -23.40
CA ASN A 46 0.79 -12.43 -23.64
C ASN A 46 -0.70 -12.08 -23.74
N GLY A 47 -1.08 -10.79 -23.69
CA GLY A 47 -2.49 -10.37 -23.73
C GLY A 47 -3.29 -10.77 -22.49
N VAL A 48 -2.61 -10.98 -21.36
CA VAL A 48 -3.21 -11.40 -20.08
C VAL A 48 -3.68 -10.16 -19.31
N LYS A 49 -4.88 -10.25 -18.71
CA LYS A 49 -5.44 -9.15 -17.90
C LYS A 49 -4.54 -8.90 -16.69
N LEU A 50 -4.32 -7.64 -16.34
CA LEU A 50 -3.46 -7.25 -15.23
C LEU A 50 -4.24 -6.39 -14.23
N TYR A 51 -4.24 -6.81 -12.96
CA TYR A 51 -4.89 -6.10 -11.85
C TYR A 51 -3.89 -5.77 -10.74
N SER A 52 -4.25 -4.80 -9.90
CA SER A 52 -3.64 -4.68 -8.57
C SER A 52 -4.37 -5.60 -7.60
N TRP A 53 -3.63 -6.28 -6.72
CA TRP A 53 -4.26 -7.00 -5.60
C TRP A 53 -4.52 -6.12 -4.39
N GLU A 54 -4.17 -4.83 -4.43
CA GLU A 54 -4.46 -3.91 -3.35
C GLU A 54 -5.84 -3.26 -3.51
N PRO A 55 -6.60 -3.07 -2.42
CA PRO A 55 -7.75 -2.19 -2.44
C PRO A 55 -7.33 -0.76 -2.78
N GLY A 56 -8.27 0.01 -3.33
CA GLY A 56 -8.05 1.44 -3.47
C GLY A 56 -7.90 2.12 -2.10
N ARG A 57 -7.06 3.14 -2.02
CA ARG A 57 -6.92 4.07 -0.89
C ARG A 57 -8.25 4.56 -0.32
N ASP A 58 -9.26 4.74 -1.17
CA ASP A 58 -10.56 5.24 -0.77
C ASP A 58 -11.29 4.19 0.09
N ALA A 59 -11.14 2.90 -0.23
CA ALA A 59 -11.63 1.80 0.60
C ALA A 59 -10.86 1.67 1.92
N GLU A 60 -9.54 1.90 1.91
CA GLU A 60 -8.76 1.96 3.17
C GLU A 60 -9.26 3.11 4.06
N ILE A 61 -9.50 4.29 3.50
CA ILE A 61 -10.02 5.46 4.24
C ILE A 61 -11.42 5.17 4.77
N GLU A 62 -12.33 4.65 3.94
CA GLU A 62 -13.69 4.29 4.34
C GLU A 62 -13.69 3.27 5.48
N HIS A 63 -12.79 2.29 5.43
CA HIS A 63 -12.63 1.32 6.51
C HIS A 63 -12.20 1.98 7.82
N LEU A 64 -11.15 2.81 7.78
CA LEU A 64 -10.62 3.48 8.98
C LEU A 64 -11.61 4.51 9.58
N LEU A 65 -12.43 5.17 8.75
CA LEU A 65 -13.43 6.14 9.22
C LEU A 65 -14.50 5.53 10.15
N LYS A 66 -14.58 4.21 10.25
CA LYS A 66 -15.47 3.52 11.19
C LYS A 66 -15.00 3.61 12.64
N SER A 67 -13.69 3.82 12.86
CA SER A 67 -13.06 3.70 14.18
C SER A 67 -12.14 4.85 14.55
N TYR A 68 -11.66 5.62 13.57
CA TYR A 68 -10.66 6.68 13.77
C TYR A 68 -11.18 8.03 13.30
N ASP A 69 -10.71 9.12 13.92
CA ASP A 69 -11.07 10.45 13.45
C ASP A 69 -10.36 10.80 12.13
N PRO A 70 -11.00 11.65 11.30
CA PRO A 70 -10.46 11.99 9.99
C PRO A 70 -9.09 12.68 10.00
N LEU A 71 -8.70 13.37 11.07
CA LEU A 71 -7.40 14.06 11.14
C LEU A 71 -6.27 13.05 11.34
N HIS A 72 -6.42 12.09 12.25
CA HIS A 72 -5.45 11.01 12.45
C HIS A 72 -5.29 10.16 11.18
N ILE A 73 -6.39 9.86 10.49
CA ILE A 73 -6.34 9.13 9.22
C ILE A 73 -5.54 9.93 8.16
N ALA A 74 -5.77 11.24 8.07
CA ALA A 74 -5.05 12.10 7.14
C ALA A 74 -3.55 12.15 7.45
N VAL A 75 -3.17 12.33 8.73
CA VAL A 75 -1.77 12.32 9.16
C VAL A 75 -1.12 10.96 8.92
N PHE A 76 -1.81 9.87 9.28
CA PHE A 76 -1.35 8.50 9.04
C PHE A 76 -0.98 8.29 7.56
N PHE A 77 -1.85 8.66 6.62
CA PHE A 77 -1.56 8.47 5.21
C PHE A 77 -0.48 9.42 4.66
N CYS A 78 -0.27 10.59 5.26
CA CYS A 78 0.86 11.46 4.95
C CYS A 78 2.18 10.87 5.48
N LEU A 79 2.21 10.32 6.68
CA LEU A 79 3.41 9.73 7.29
C LEU A 79 3.67 8.28 6.84
N ARG A 80 2.72 7.54 6.25
CA ARG A 80 2.94 6.15 5.82
C ARG A 80 4.15 5.86 4.91
N PRO A 81 4.61 6.75 4.01
CA PRO A 81 5.82 6.54 3.19
C PRO A 81 7.12 6.59 3.97
N TYR A 82 7.08 6.78 5.28
CA TYR A 82 8.20 7.31 6.03
C TYR A 82 9.45 6.41 6.00
N ARG A 83 9.32 5.11 5.74
CA ARG A 83 10.48 4.22 5.51
C ARG A 83 11.29 4.66 4.27
N GLY A 84 12.21 5.59 4.48
CA GLY A 84 13.24 6.03 3.53
C GLY A 84 13.08 7.45 2.97
N ASN A 85 11.92 8.11 3.11
CA ASN A 85 11.71 9.42 2.48
C ASN A 85 12.18 10.62 3.32
N TYR A 86 12.38 10.45 4.62
CA TYR A 86 12.74 11.55 5.52
C TYR A 86 14.08 11.37 6.22
N THR A 87 14.63 10.15 6.21
CA THR A 87 15.96 9.86 6.75
C THR A 87 17.01 10.67 6.00
N GLY A 88 17.77 11.50 6.72
CA GLY A 88 18.83 12.34 6.14
C GLY A 88 18.35 13.66 5.51
N LEU A 89 17.05 13.96 5.56
CA LEU A 89 16.56 15.29 5.17
C LEU A 89 16.76 16.30 6.29
N SER A 90 17.02 17.55 5.91
CA SER A 90 16.88 18.66 6.84
C SER A 90 15.41 18.88 7.21
N SER A 91 15.14 19.52 8.35
CA SER A 91 13.77 19.82 8.80
C SER A 91 12.97 20.63 7.76
N ALA A 92 13.62 21.58 7.07
CA ALA A 92 12.98 22.37 6.02
C ALA A 92 12.59 21.53 4.79
N GLU A 93 13.42 20.54 4.43
CA GLU A 93 13.10 19.62 3.34
C GLU A 93 11.98 18.65 3.74
N ALA A 94 12.01 18.13 4.97
CA ALA A 94 10.94 17.29 5.51
C ALA A 94 9.59 18.04 5.49
N ASP A 95 9.57 19.31 5.90
CA ASP A 95 8.38 20.17 5.85
C ASP A 95 7.88 20.36 4.42
N ARG A 96 8.79 20.62 3.48
CA ARG A 96 8.43 20.76 2.05
C ARG A 96 7.81 19.48 1.50
N VAL A 97 8.38 18.32 1.82
CA VAL A 97 7.82 17.03 1.42
C VAL A 97 6.45 16.81 2.08
N MET A 98 6.33 17.10 3.39
CA MET A 98 5.05 16.95 4.10
C MET A 98 3.95 17.82 3.51
N LYS A 99 4.22 19.10 3.19
CA LYS A 99 3.27 19.99 2.52
C LYS A 99 2.77 19.41 1.19
N LYS A 100 3.68 18.81 0.40
CA LYS A 100 3.31 18.11 -0.84
C LYS A 100 2.41 16.90 -0.55
N LEU A 101 2.75 16.08 0.44
CA LEU A 101 1.94 14.91 0.81
C LEU A 101 0.55 15.31 1.31
N ILE A 102 0.44 16.38 2.10
CA ILE A 102 -0.85 16.94 2.54
C ILE A 102 -1.69 17.29 1.31
N ALA A 103 -1.15 18.05 0.37
CA ALA A 103 -1.86 18.44 -0.85
C ALA A 103 -2.25 17.23 -1.72
N GLU A 104 -1.43 16.20 -1.80
CA GLU A 104 -1.68 15.04 -2.68
C GLU A 104 -2.61 14.00 -2.07
N ARG A 105 -2.51 13.74 -0.76
CA ARG A 105 -3.08 12.54 -0.13
C ARG A 105 -4.36 12.80 0.65
N THR A 106 -4.56 14.04 1.07
CA THR A 106 -5.75 14.40 1.86
C THR A 106 -6.95 14.73 0.98
N ARG A 107 -6.78 14.93 -0.33
CA ARG A 107 -7.86 15.16 -1.31
C ARG A 107 -8.66 13.89 -1.60
N LYS A 108 -9.28 13.33 -0.56
CA LYS A 108 -10.06 12.09 -0.59
C LYS A 108 -11.35 12.24 0.21
N PRO A 109 -12.44 11.56 -0.20
CA PRO A 109 -13.69 11.54 0.57
C PRO A 109 -13.42 11.20 2.04
N GLY A 110 -14.11 11.90 2.95
CA GLY A 110 -13.98 11.73 4.40
C GLY A 110 -12.81 12.44 5.07
N ILE A 111 -11.67 12.63 4.39
CA ILE A 111 -10.48 13.29 4.97
C ILE A 111 -10.08 14.62 4.31
N ASN A 112 -10.81 15.04 3.27
CA ASN A 112 -10.54 16.30 2.56
C ASN A 112 -10.58 17.52 3.48
N GLY A 113 -9.50 18.31 3.43
CA GLY A 113 -9.35 19.55 4.20
C GLY A 113 -9.22 19.35 5.72
N LYS A 114 -9.09 18.11 6.21
CA LYS A 114 -8.94 17.82 7.65
C LYS A 114 -7.54 18.15 8.15
N LEU A 115 -6.53 17.72 7.40
CA LEU A 115 -5.14 18.12 7.58
C LEU A 115 -4.77 19.21 6.57
N LYS A 116 -4.32 20.36 7.06
CA LYS A 116 -4.05 21.58 6.28
C LYS A 116 -2.60 22.00 6.36
N THR A 117 -1.95 21.81 7.51
CA THR A 117 -0.61 22.34 7.75
C THR A 117 0.33 21.32 8.40
N VAL A 118 1.64 21.60 8.36
CA VAL A 118 2.66 20.75 8.98
C VAL A 118 2.58 20.85 10.50
N GLU A 119 2.23 22.01 11.03
CA GLU A 119 2.08 22.27 12.46
C GLU A 119 0.97 21.41 13.08
N GLN A 120 -0.05 21.03 12.30
CA GLN A 120 -1.06 20.06 12.74
C GLN A 120 -0.47 18.65 12.87
N VAL A 121 0.46 18.27 11.98
CA VAL A 121 1.21 17.00 12.11
C VAL A 121 2.07 17.04 13.36
N ASP A 122 2.76 18.16 13.61
CA ASP A 122 3.60 18.35 14.79
C ASP A 122 2.79 18.25 16.08
N SER A 123 1.65 18.92 16.13
CA SER A 123 0.77 18.95 17.29
C SER A 123 0.20 17.56 17.60
N LEU A 124 -0.28 16.86 16.57
CA LEU A 124 -0.84 15.51 16.72
C LEU A 124 0.23 14.50 17.12
N TRP A 125 1.40 14.51 16.46
CA TRP A 125 2.50 13.62 16.81
C TRP A 125 2.94 13.81 18.27
N LYS A 126 3.08 15.06 18.72
CA LYS A 126 3.48 15.36 20.11
C LYS A 126 2.42 14.90 21.12
N ALA A 127 1.14 14.99 20.77
CA ALA A 127 0.04 14.57 21.64
C ALA A 127 -0.04 13.05 21.76
N ASP A 128 0.05 12.33 20.64
CA ASP A 128 -0.13 10.87 20.59
C ASP A 128 1.11 10.10 21.03
N TYR A 129 2.29 10.68 20.85
CA TYR A 129 3.58 10.03 21.10
C TYR A 129 4.47 10.86 22.03
N PRO A 130 4.00 11.16 23.27
CA PRO A 130 4.79 11.93 24.22
C PRO A 130 6.06 11.17 24.57
N GLY A 131 7.21 11.83 24.40
CA GLY A 131 8.52 11.24 24.69
C GLY A 131 9.18 10.52 23.51
N LEU A 132 8.50 10.39 22.37
CA LEU A 132 9.19 10.01 21.12
C LEU A 132 9.84 11.23 20.48
N GLU A 133 10.90 10.97 19.72
CA GLU A 133 11.49 11.98 18.85
C GLU A 133 10.46 12.55 17.88
N ASN A 134 10.75 13.74 17.35
CA ASN A 134 9.93 14.38 16.33
C ASN A 134 9.73 13.43 15.14
N TRP A 135 8.53 13.44 14.55
CA TRP A 135 8.24 12.59 13.38
C TRP A 135 9.25 12.75 12.26
N ARG A 136 9.99 13.86 12.14
CA ARG A 136 11.03 14.09 11.13
C ARG A 136 12.31 13.28 11.35
N THR A 137 12.65 12.99 12.60
CA THR A 137 13.89 12.28 12.98
C THR A 137 13.63 10.89 13.51
N TYR A 138 12.39 10.61 13.89
CA TYR A 138 11.96 9.34 14.46
C TYR A 138 12.41 8.17 13.59
N GLN A 139 13.13 7.23 14.21
CA GLN A 139 13.58 6.01 13.55
C GLN A 139 12.53 4.93 13.75
N HIS A 140 11.90 4.52 12.65
CA HIS A 140 10.86 3.50 12.72
C HIS A 140 11.44 2.14 13.10
N PRO A 141 10.76 1.38 13.99
CA PRO A 141 11.16 0.01 14.29
C PRO A 141 11.12 -0.86 13.03
N GLN A 142 11.89 -1.95 13.06
CA GLN A 142 11.99 -2.94 11.97
C GLN A 142 10.64 -3.55 11.58
N ASN A 143 9.64 -3.46 12.46
CA ASN A 143 8.27 -3.95 12.22
C ASN A 143 7.21 -2.86 12.00
N GLY A 144 7.55 -1.56 11.96
CA GLY A 144 6.63 -0.53 11.45
C GLY A 144 6.55 0.74 12.27
N TRP A 145 5.36 1.05 12.76
CA TRP A 145 5.02 2.29 13.50
C TRP A 145 5.31 2.16 15.00
N PRO A 146 5.47 3.28 15.73
CA PRO A 146 5.44 3.24 17.20
C PRO A 146 4.11 2.66 17.70
N ASP A 147 4.15 2.01 18.87
CA ASP A 147 2.95 1.52 19.54
C ASP A 147 1.96 2.67 19.76
N GLY A 148 0.68 2.44 19.44
CA GLY A 148 -0.38 3.44 19.47
C GLY A 148 -1.23 3.44 18.21
N LEU A 149 -1.93 4.54 17.96
CA LEU A 149 -2.97 4.65 16.92
C LEU A 149 -2.44 4.33 15.51
N PHE A 150 -1.29 4.86 15.10
CA PHE A 150 -0.77 4.58 13.75
C PHE A 150 -0.35 3.12 13.53
N LYS A 151 0.09 2.42 14.58
CA LYS A 151 0.35 0.98 14.49
C LYS A 151 -0.95 0.20 14.30
N GLN A 152 -1.99 0.53 15.08
CA GLN A 152 -3.31 -0.10 14.96
C GLN A 152 -3.90 0.13 13.55
N MET A 153 -3.90 1.37 13.05
CA MET A 153 -4.33 1.67 11.68
C MET A 153 -3.52 0.91 10.62
N ALA A 154 -2.21 0.76 10.81
CA ALA A 154 -1.37 0.00 9.88
C ALA A 154 -1.69 -1.50 9.89
N GLU A 155 -1.95 -2.07 11.05
CA GLU A 155 -2.36 -3.46 11.20
C GLU A 155 -3.72 -3.71 10.55
N GLU A 156 -4.70 -2.85 10.82
CA GLU A 156 -6.04 -2.93 10.22
C GLU A 156 -6.00 -2.78 8.69
N THR A 157 -5.26 -1.79 8.17
CA THR A 157 -5.14 -1.62 6.71
C THR A 157 -4.38 -2.77 6.05
N ASN A 158 -3.42 -3.39 6.75
CA ASN A 158 -2.77 -4.61 6.25
C ASN A 158 -3.74 -5.79 6.21
N MET A 159 -4.55 -6.00 7.25
CA MET A 159 -5.60 -7.03 7.27
C MET A 159 -6.63 -6.80 6.17
N LEU A 160 -7.06 -5.56 5.94
CA LEU A 160 -7.96 -5.21 4.84
C LEU A 160 -7.34 -5.56 3.48
N ARG A 161 -6.06 -5.26 3.27
CA ARG A 161 -5.33 -5.58 2.02
C ARG A 161 -5.23 -7.09 1.81
N ASP A 162 -4.88 -7.84 2.85
CA ASP A 162 -4.78 -9.30 2.80
C ASP A 162 -6.14 -9.94 2.49
N ASN A 163 -7.21 -9.50 3.15
CA ASN A 163 -8.58 -9.97 2.89
C ASN A 163 -9.06 -9.63 1.47
N TYR A 164 -8.82 -8.40 1.01
CA TYR A 164 -9.18 -7.99 -0.35
C TYR A 164 -8.45 -8.83 -1.40
N MET A 165 -7.16 -9.10 -1.19
CA MET A 165 -6.36 -9.95 -2.07
C MET A 165 -6.92 -11.37 -2.12
N CYS A 166 -7.18 -12.01 -0.98
CA CYS A 166 -7.78 -13.35 -0.92
C CYS A 166 -9.12 -13.40 -1.66
N ASN A 167 -10.03 -12.48 -1.35
CA ASN A 167 -11.35 -12.42 -1.98
C ASN A 167 -11.26 -12.22 -3.49
N SER A 168 -10.35 -11.36 -3.95
CA SER A 168 -10.14 -11.11 -5.38
C SER A 168 -9.62 -12.36 -6.10
N ILE A 169 -8.69 -13.11 -5.48
CA ILE A 169 -8.18 -14.36 -6.03
C ILE A 169 -9.31 -15.40 -6.12
N ILE A 170 -10.05 -15.59 -5.03
CA ILE A 170 -11.15 -16.56 -4.96
C ILE A 170 -12.20 -16.25 -6.02
N GLU A 171 -12.60 -14.97 -6.14
CA GLU A 171 -13.58 -14.54 -7.14
C GLU A 171 -13.11 -14.83 -8.58
N LEU A 172 -11.85 -14.53 -8.90
CA LEU A 172 -11.29 -14.79 -10.23
C LEU A 172 -11.20 -16.29 -10.52
N VAL A 173 -10.75 -17.09 -9.55
CA VAL A 173 -10.69 -18.55 -9.70
C VAL A 173 -12.08 -19.15 -9.89
N ASN A 174 -13.08 -18.69 -9.14
CA ASN A 174 -14.48 -19.10 -9.30
C ASN A 174 -15.07 -18.72 -10.66
N LYS A 175 -14.52 -17.70 -11.33
CA LYS A 175 -14.86 -17.34 -12.72
C LYS A 175 -14.10 -18.18 -13.77
N GLY A 176 -13.32 -19.17 -13.34
CA GLY A 176 -12.51 -20.03 -14.22
C GLY A 176 -11.19 -19.40 -14.66
N GLU A 177 -10.76 -18.30 -14.05
CA GLU A 177 -9.50 -17.65 -14.40
C GLU A 177 -8.30 -18.39 -13.77
N ARG A 178 -7.18 -18.49 -14.51
CA ARG A 178 -5.90 -18.97 -13.99
C ARG A 178 -5.08 -17.78 -13.51
N VAL A 179 -5.08 -17.57 -12.20
CA VAL A 179 -4.54 -16.35 -11.56
C VAL A 179 -3.06 -16.52 -11.21
N PHE A 180 -2.20 -15.68 -11.80
CA PHE A 180 -0.79 -15.57 -11.43
C PHE A 180 -0.56 -14.31 -10.61
N ILE A 181 -0.04 -14.43 -9.39
CA ILE A 181 0.15 -13.28 -8.50
C ILE A 181 1.64 -13.07 -8.15
N SER A 182 2.07 -11.81 -8.16
CA SER A 182 3.36 -11.38 -7.61
C SER A 182 3.10 -10.51 -6.38
N MET A 183 3.67 -10.92 -5.25
CA MET A 183 3.51 -10.26 -3.95
C MET A 183 4.81 -10.35 -3.15
N GLY A 184 4.96 -9.47 -2.15
CA GLY A 184 6.05 -9.59 -1.18
C GLY A 184 6.04 -10.93 -0.44
N VAL A 185 7.23 -11.45 -0.14
CA VAL A 185 7.44 -12.77 0.49
C VAL A 185 6.65 -12.97 1.80
N SER A 186 6.39 -11.88 2.54
CA SER A 186 5.63 -11.92 3.80
C SER A 186 4.15 -12.24 3.63
N HIS A 187 3.57 -12.02 2.45
CA HIS A 187 2.14 -12.24 2.19
C HIS A 187 1.82 -13.70 1.83
N ALA A 188 2.71 -14.37 1.08
CA ALA A 188 2.49 -15.73 0.58
C ALA A 188 2.09 -16.75 1.68
N PRO A 189 2.82 -16.90 2.81
CA PRO A 189 2.43 -17.85 3.84
C PRO A 189 1.17 -17.45 4.62
N ARG A 190 0.81 -16.15 4.64
CA ARG A 190 -0.36 -15.66 5.38
C ARG A 190 -1.67 -16.06 4.72
N ILE A 191 -1.69 -16.09 3.38
CA ILE A 191 -2.91 -16.35 2.61
C ILE A 191 -3.07 -17.81 2.21
N GLU A 192 -2.01 -18.61 2.29
CA GLU A 192 -2.00 -20.00 1.80
C GLU A 192 -3.15 -20.82 2.41
N LYS A 193 -3.29 -20.78 3.75
CA LYS A 193 -4.34 -21.52 4.45
C LYS A 193 -5.73 -21.08 3.98
N ALA A 194 -5.97 -19.77 3.92
CA ALA A 194 -7.25 -19.22 3.50
C ALA A 194 -7.60 -19.61 2.06
N LEU A 195 -6.62 -19.63 1.15
CA LEU A 195 -6.84 -20.05 -0.24
C LEU A 195 -7.15 -21.54 -0.34
N LYS A 196 -6.43 -22.40 0.39
CA LYS A 196 -6.70 -23.85 0.42
C LYS A 196 -8.12 -24.16 0.90
N GLU A 197 -8.53 -23.57 2.02
CA GLU A 197 -9.86 -23.80 2.61
C GLU A 197 -11.04 -23.34 1.73
N ASN A 198 -10.80 -22.46 0.74
CA ASN A 198 -11.86 -21.90 -0.11
C ASN A 198 -11.81 -22.37 -1.57
N LEU A 199 -10.73 -23.02 -2.01
CA LEU A 199 -10.52 -23.41 -3.41
C LEU A 199 -10.27 -24.91 -3.62
N GLU A 200 -9.98 -25.66 -2.55
CA GLU A 200 -9.89 -27.13 -2.53
C GLU A 200 -11.14 -27.73 -1.87
#